data_AF-A0AA39TV75-F1
#
_entry.id   AF-A0AA39TV75-F1
#
_cell.length_a   1.000
_cell.length_b   1.000
_cell.length_c   1.000
_cell.angle_alpha   90.00
_cell.angle_beta   90.00
_cell.angle_gamma   90.00
#
_symmetry.space_group_name_H-M   'P 1'
#
loop_
_entity.id
_entity.type
_entity.pdbx_description
1 polymer ?
#
loop_
_entity_poly.entity_id
_entity_poly.type
_entity_poly.pdbx_seq_one_letter_code
_entity_poly.pdbx_strand_id
1 'polypeptide(L)'
;MTEPSDDHVVCKICRRQVSKYTCPTCNLPYCSLTCFRSPAHADCSETFYKNEIQRDVGANTNLKAEERLKMMEMLKKFEEIENDGDDDDDDGLAERFEGIDLDNTDELWSRLTPAERTKFLNAVADPSSELAQSLLASEEFDSSPWWEAHVEPDLLMLEVPTTLHPRISRA
;
A
#
# COMPACT_ATOMS: atom_id res chain seq x y z
N MET A 1 57.26 -18.49 -32.78
CA MET A 1 56.28 -17.51 -32.27
C MET A 1 55.35 -17.18 -33.43
N THR A 2 54.21 -17.85 -33.53
CA THR A 2 53.19 -17.59 -34.55
C THR A 2 52.19 -16.60 -33.98
N GLU A 3 52.18 -15.39 -34.53
CA GLU A 3 51.22 -14.34 -34.19
C GLU A 3 49.83 -14.68 -34.75
N PRO A 4 48.72 -14.45 -34.03
CA PRO A 4 47.39 -14.67 -34.56
C PRO A 4 46.99 -13.49 -35.45
N SER A 5 46.77 -13.77 -36.73
CA SER A 5 46.12 -12.87 -37.69
C SER A 5 44.68 -12.63 -37.25
N ASP A 6 44.40 -11.46 -36.68
CA ASP A 6 43.08 -11.11 -36.14
C ASP A 6 42.16 -10.58 -37.24
N ASP A 7 41.41 -11.51 -37.86
CA ASP A 7 40.23 -11.22 -38.66
C ASP A 7 39.08 -10.75 -37.74
N HIS A 8 39.17 -9.49 -37.32
CA HIS A 8 38.19 -8.87 -36.43
C HIS A 8 36.81 -8.74 -37.13
N VAL A 9 35.88 -9.63 -36.79
CA VAL A 9 34.50 -9.57 -37.29
C VAL A 9 33.76 -8.39 -36.64
N VAL A 10 33.15 -7.50 -37.43
CA VAL A 10 32.39 -6.35 -36.92
C VAL A 10 31.03 -6.79 -36.36
N CYS A 11 30.56 -6.16 -35.29
CA CYS A 11 29.23 -6.40 -34.74
C CYS A 11 28.14 -6.15 -35.78
N LYS A 12 27.30 -7.17 -36.06
CA LYS A 12 26.24 -7.08 -37.07
C LYS A 12 24.99 -6.30 -36.62
N ILE A 13 24.93 -5.92 -35.35
CA ILE A 13 23.82 -5.19 -34.74
C ILE A 13 24.08 -3.69 -34.79
N CYS A 14 25.16 -3.22 -34.14
CA CYS A 14 25.47 -1.79 -34.09
C CYS A 14 26.40 -1.32 -35.21
N ARG A 15 27.15 -2.23 -35.85
CA ARG A 15 28.14 -1.96 -36.92
C ARG A 15 29.20 -0.90 -36.58
N ARG A 16 29.40 -0.62 -35.29
CA ARG A 16 30.33 0.42 -34.80
C ARG A 16 31.57 -0.13 -34.11
N GLN A 17 31.49 -1.37 -33.63
CA GLN A 17 32.53 -2.00 -32.82
C GLN A 17 32.82 -3.40 -33.35
N VAL A 18 34.05 -3.88 -33.08
CA VAL A 18 34.40 -5.28 -33.28
C VAL A 18 33.53 -6.17 -32.39
N SER A 19 33.13 -7.32 -32.92
CA SER A 19 32.37 -8.32 -32.19
C SER A 19 33.28 -9.00 -31.18
N LYS A 20 32.76 -9.16 -29.95
CA LYS A 20 33.43 -9.89 -28.88
C LYS A 20 32.82 -11.28 -28.66
N TYR A 21 31.58 -11.46 -29.09
CA TYR A 21 30.77 -12.64 -28.81
C TYR A 21 29.89 -12.99 -30.01
N THR A 22 29.49 -14.25 -30.10
CA THR A 22 28.62 -14.77 -31.16
C THR A 22 27.41 -15.46 -30.53
N CYS A 23 26.20 -15.17 -31.02
CA CYS A 23 24.98 -15.82 -30.51
C CYS A 23 25.01 -17.33 -30.87
N PRO A 24 24.82 -18.25 -29.92
CA PRO A 24 24.85 -19.69 -30.21
C PRO A 24 23.67 -20.18 -31.06
N THR A 25 22.55 -19.43 -31.08
CA THR A 25 21.31 -19.84 -31.76
C THR A 25 21.32 -19.45 -33.24
N CYS A 26 21.71 -18.21 -33.54
CA CYS A 26 21.67 -17.66 -34.91
C CYS A 26 23.06 -17.34 -35.48
N ASN A 27 24.13 -17.64 -34.73
CA ASN A 27 25.52 -17.36 -35.08
C ASN A 27 25.83 -15.89 -35.40
N LEU A 28 25.04 -14.97 -34.84
CA LEU A 28 25.18 -13.53 -35.08
C LEU A 28 26.28 -12.92 -34.20
N PRO A 29 27.33 -12.30 -34.76
CA PRO A 29 28.39 -11.63 -34.02
C PRO A 29 27.94 -10.27 -33.44
N TYR A 30 28.13 -10.08 -32.14
CA TYR A 30 27.79 -8.87 -31.39
C TYR A 30 28.93 -8.38 -30.48
N CYS A 31 28.92 -7.10 -30.08
CA CYS A 31 30.00 -6.50 -29.27
C CYS A 31 29.75 -6.49 -27.76
N SER A 32 28.49 -6.44 -27.32
CA SER A 32 28.12 -6.33 -25.90
C SER A 32 26.66 -6.74 -25.65
N LEU A 33 26.30 -6.86 -24.36
CA LEU A 33 24.94 -7.20 -23.93
C LEU A 33 23.87 -6.23 -24.44
N THR A 34 24.21 -4.95 -24.65
CA THR A 34 23.26 -3.97 -25.20
C THR A 34 22.87 -4.30 -26.63
N CYS A 35 23.82 -4.80 -27.43
CA CYS A 35 23.53 -5.32 -28.77
C CYS A 35 22.76 -6.64 -28.69
N PHE A 36 23.13 -7.54 -27.78
CA PHE A 36 22.40 -8.81 -27.62
C PHE A 36 20.91 -8.59 -27.27
N ARG A 37 20.60 -7.58 -26.42
CA ARG A 37 19.25 -7.18 -26.00
C ARG A 37 18.54 -6.21 -26.94
N SER A 38 19.17 -5.85 -28.06
CA SER A 38 18.57 -4.89 -28.98
C SER A 38 17.33 -5.48 -29.66
N PRO A 39 16.37 -4.64 -30.07
CA PRO A 39 15.20 -5.12 -30.82
C PRO A 39 15.57 -5.82 -32.14
N ALA A 40 16.75 -5.51 -32.70
CA ALA A 40 17.27 -6.20 -33.89
C ALA A 40 17.68 -7.67 -33.64
N HIS A 41 17.75 -8.10 -32.38
CA HIS A 41 18.07 -9.46 -31.95
C HIS A 41 17.10 -9.94 -30.84
N ALA A 42 15.85 -9.48 -30.88
CA ALA A 42 14.82 -9.81 -29.89
C ALA A 42 14.49 -11.32 -29.89
N ASP A 43 14.27 -11.92 -31.06
CA ASP A 43 13.82 -13.33 -31.19
C ASP A 43 14.72 -14.33 -30.46
N CYS A 44 16.04 -14.16 -30.54
CA CYS A 44 17.01 -15.04 -29.88
C CYS A 44 17.29 -14.64 -28.41
N SER A 45 17.15 -13.36 -28.07
CA SER A 45 17.40 -12.89 -26.70
C SER A 45 16.22 -13.17 -25.78
N GLU A 46 14.98 -12.98 -26.24
CA GLU A 46 13.76 -13.25 -25.48
C GLU A 46 13.57 -14.74 -25.21
N THR A 47 13.81 -15.59 -26.20
CA THR A 47 13.73 -17.05 -26.02
C THR A 47 14.73 -17.54 -24.99
N PHE A 48 15.96 -17.01 -25.00
CA PHE A 48 16.96 -17.29 -23.97
C PHE A 48 16.48 -16.85 -22.58
N TYR A 49 15.97 -15.61 -22.43
CA TYR A 49 15.46 -15.12 -21.14
C TYR A 49 14.29 -15.95 -20.62
N LYS A 50 13.33 -16.26 -21.50
CA LYS A 50 12.16 -17.07 -21.14
C LYS A 50 12.57 -18.46 -20.66
N ASN A 51 13.47 -19.11 -21.39
CA ASN A 51 13.94 -20.45 -21.02
C ASN A 51 14.71 -20.44 -19.70
N GLU A 52 15.53 -19.42 -19.46
CA GLU A 52 16.29 -19.29 -18.22
C GLU A 52 15.37 -19.04 -17.02
N ILE A 53 14.38 -18.15 -17.15
CA ILE A 53 13.36 -17.92 -16.12
C ILE A 53 12.52 -19.18 -15.88
N GLN A 54 12.10 -19.86 -16.95
CA GLN A 54 11.30 -21.09 -16.82
C GLN A 54 12.09 -22.21 -16.14
N ARG A 55 13.39 -22.30 -16.40
CA ARG A 55 14.29 -23.25 -15.75
C ARG A 55 14.44 -22.94 -14.26
N ASP A 56 14.67 -21.68 -13.91
CA ASP A 56 14.82 -21.24 -12.52
C ASP A 56 13.51 -21.43 -11.72
N VAL A 57 12.37 -20.97 -12.28
CA VAL A 57 11.04 -21.15 -11.67
C VAL A 57 10.64 -22.63 -11.58
N GLY A 58 11.02 -23.44 -12.57
CA GLY A 58 10.76 -24.89 -12.61
C GLY A 58 11.60 -25.68 -11.61
N ALA A 59 12.87 -25.30 -11.41
CA ALA A 59 13.74 -25.92 -10.41
C ALA A 59 13.25 -25.69 -8.97
N ASN A 60 12.58 -24.57 -8.73
CA ASN A 60 12.04 -24.19 -7.41
C ASN A 60 10.63 -24.76 -7.12
N THR A 61 10.12 -25.70 -7.93
CA THR A 61 8.79 -26.29 -7.74
C THR A 61 8.63 -27.11 -6.47
N ASN A 62 9.72 -27.68 -5.92
CA ASN A 62 9.68 -28.38 -4.63
C ASN A 62 9.54 -27.42 -3.43
N LEU A 63 10.09 -26.19 -3.53
CA LEU A 63 9.92 -25.17 -2.48
C LEU A 63 8.46 -24.73 -2.36
N LYS A 64 7.71 -24.75 -3.47
CA LYS A 64 6.30 -24.36 -3.50
C LYS A 64 5.40 -25.20 -2.61
N ALA A 65 5.70 -26.47 -2.32
CA ALA A 65 4.80 -27.30 -1.51
C ALA A 65 4.87 -26.89 -0.03
N GLU A 66 6.09 -26.75 0.51
CA GLU A 66 6.32 -26.31 1.88
C GLU A 66 5.99 -24.82 2.07
N GLU A 67 6.39 -23.96 1.14
CA GLU A 67 6.05 -22.54 1.18
C GLU A 67 4.54 -22.31 1.05
N ARG A 68 3.86 -23.08 0.19
CA ARG A 68 2.39 -23.02 0.10
C ARG A 68 1.74 -23.51 1.38
N LEU A 69 2.23 -24.59 1.99
CA LEU A 69 1.71 -25.04 3.28
C LEU A 69 1.88 -23.97 4.35
N LYS A 70 3.05 -23.33 4.43
CA LYS A 70 3.32 -22.24 5.37
C LYS A 70 2.44 -21.01 5.11
N MET A 71 2.19 -20.68 3.85
CA MET A 71 1.28 -19.59 3.47
C MET A 71 -0.17 -19.92 3.86
N MET A 72 -0.61 -21.17 3.64
CA MET A 72 -1.95 -21.62 4.02
C MET A 72 -2.11 -21.68 5.55
N GLU A 73 -1.05 -22.05 6.27
CA GLU A 73 -1.02 -22.05 7.74
C GLU A 73 -1.12 -20.62 8.32
N MET A 74 -0.41 -19.65 7.72
CA MET A 74 -0.57 -18.24 8.10
C MET A 74 -2.00 -17.75 7.88
N LEU A 75 -2.60 -18.03 6.72
CA LEU A 75 -3.99 -17.65 6.43
C LEU A 75 -4.99 -18.27 7.43
N LYS A 76 -4.82 -19.56 7.76
CA LYS A 76 -5.65 -20.24 8.77
C LYS A 76 -5.52 -19.62 10.15
N LYS A 77 -4.31 -19.20 10.53
CA LYS A 77 -4.07 -18.52 11.80
C LYS A 77 -4.80 -17.16 11.87
N PHE A 78 -4.90 -16.42 10.78
CA PHE A 78 -5.68 -15.18 10.73
C PHE A 78 -7.18 -15.45 10.89
N GLU A 79 -7.72 -16.45 10.19
CA GLU A 79 -9.13 -16.86 10.32
C GLU A 79 -9.47 -17.31 11.76
N GLU A 80 -8.57 -18.03 12.43
CA GLU A 80 -8.76 -18.41 13.84
C GLU A 80 -8.73 -17.21 14.81
N ILE A 81 -7.96 -16.16 14.50
CA ILE A 81 -7.93 -14.92 15.31
C ILE A 81 -9.21 -14.09 15.09
N GLU A 82 -9.74 -14.07 13.86
CA GLU A 82 -11.02 -13.41 13.56
C GLU A 82 -12.21 -14.14 14.20
N ASN A 83 -12.18 -15.47 14.29
CA ASN A 83 -13.27 -16.27 14.87
C ASN A 83 -13.27 -16.33 16.42
N ASP A 84 -12.21 -15.88 17.11
CA ASP A 84 -12.14 -15.79 18.58
C ASP A 84 -12.61 -14.40 19.10
N GLY A 85 -13.13 -13.56 18.20
CA GLY A 85 -13.47 -12.16 18.46
C GLY A 85 -14.96 -11.81 18.38
N ASP A 86 -15.88 -12.78 18.27
CA ASP A 86 -17.32 -12.50 18.16
C ASP A 86 -18.16 -13.45 19.02
N ASP A 87 -18.00 -13.31 20.32
CA ASP A 87 -18.93 -13.83 21.33
C ASP A 87 -19.11 -12.75 22.42
N ASP A 88 -19.38 -11.51 21.98
CA ASP A 88 -19.62 -10.36 22.85
C ASP A 88 -21.03 -9.82 22.59
N ASP A 89 -22.02 -10.56 23.11
CA ASP A 89 -23.23 -10.06 23.76
C ASP A 89 -23.73 -8.66 23.33
N ASP A 90 -24.23 -8.52 22.10
CA ASP A 90 -25.05 -7.36 21.69
C ASP A 90 -26.46 -7.38 22.33
N ASP A 91 -26.77 -8.40 23.14
CA ASP A 91 -28.10 -8.66 23.69
C ASP A 91 -28.55 -7.69 24.81
N GLY A 92 -27.78 -6.63 25.14
CA GLY A 92 -28.13 -5.72 26.24
C GLY A 92 -27.68 -4.26 26.14
N LEU A 93 -26.97 -3.87 25.07
CA LEU A 93 -26.53 -2.48 24.90
C LEU A 93 -27.71 -1.54 24.63
N ALA A 94 -28.61 -1.91 23.72
CA ALA A 94 -29.80 -1.12 23.40
C ALA A 94 -30.71 -0.90 24.63
N GLU A 95 -30.89 -1.92 25.47
CA GLU A 95 -31.68 -1.83 26.70
C GLU A 95 -31.01 -0.93 27.77
N ARG A 96 -29.67 -0.98 27.90
CA ARG A 96 -28.92 -0.13 28.85
C ARG A 96 -28.94 1.35 28.49
N PHE A 97 -29.13 1.67 27.21
CA PHE A 97 -29.08 3.02 26.66
C PHE A 97 -30.46 3.64 26.39
N GLU A 98 -31.55 2.91 26.65
CA GLU A 98 -32.90 3.44 26.52
C GLU A 98 -33.11 4.61 27.50
N GLY A 99 -33.51 5.77 26.97
CA GLY A 99 -33.77 6.99 27.75
C GLY A 99 -32.53 7.75 28.23
N ILE A 100 -31.35 7.50 27.66
CA ILE A 100 -30.15 8.28 27.95
C ILE A 100 -30.22 9.69 27.33
N ASP A 101 -29.82 10.67 28.13
CA ASP A 101 -29.53 12.03 27.68
C ASP A 101 -28.14 12.08 27.03
N LEU A 102 -28.10 12.24 25.70
CA LEU A 102 -26.86 12.30 24.93
C LEU A 102 -26.05 13.58 25.20
N ASP A 103 -26.66 14.60 25.81
CA ASP A 103 -25.96 15.83 26.20
C ASP A 103 -25.19 15.67 27.52
N ASN A 104 -25.43 14.58 28.27
CA ASN A 104 -24.71 14.27 29.51
C ASN A 104 -23.61 13.22 29.28
N THR A 105 -22.45 13.69 28.82
CA THR A 105 -21.29 12.86 28.50
C THR A 105 -20.79 12.01 29.67
N ASP A 106 -20.90 12.49 30.91
CA ASP A 106 -20.45 11.77 32.11
C ASP A 106 -21.36 10.57 32.42
N GLU A 107 -22.67 10.73 32.27
CA GLU A 107 -23.63 9.64 32.44
C GLU A 107 -23.44 8.56 31.37
N LEU A 108 -23.30 8.97 30.11
CA LEU A 108 -23.00 8.08 28.99
C LEU A 108 -21.74 7.26 29.27
N TRP A 109 -20.66 7.94 29.66
CA TRP A 109 -19.39 7.29 29.96
C TRP A 109 -19.50 6.30 31.12
N SER A 110 -20.29 6.63 32.16
CA SER A 110 -20.48 5.80 33.36
C SER A 110 -21.22 4.48 33.08
N ARG A 111 -22.09 4.45 32.05
CA ARG A 111 -22.89 3.29 31.68
C ARG A 111 -22.11 2.24 30.91
N LEU A 112 -21.02 2.60 30.22
CA LEU A 112 -20.17 1.63 29.52
C LEU A 112 -19.43 0.70 30.51
N THR A 113 -19.25 -0.56 30.12
CA THR A 113 -18.42 -1.51 30.87
C THR A 113 -16.94 -1.11 30.78
N PRO A 114 -16.09 -1.55 31.73
CA PRO A 114 -14.66 -1.30 31.64
C PRO A 114 -14.04 -1.83 30.34
N ALA A 115 -14.53 -2.96 29.82
CA ALA A 115 -14.07 -3.53 28.55
C ALA A 115 -14.45 -2.62 27.37
N GLU A 116 -15.71 -2.18 27.27
CA GLU A 116 -16.19 -1.25 26.23
C GLU A 116 -15.37 0.05 26.23
N ARG A 117 -15.10 0.62 27.41
CA ARG A 117 -14.26 1.83 27.55
C ARG A 117 -12.85 1.61 27.03
N THR A 118 -12.23 0.47 27.35
CA THR A 118 -10.87 0.17 26.86
C THR A 118 -10.83 -0.05 25.36
N LYS A 119 -11.84 -0.72 24.78
CA LYS A 119 -11.97 -0.90 23.33
C LYS A 119 -12.05 0.46 22.63
N PHE A 120 -12.90 1.37 23.13
CA PHE A 120 -13.02 2.73 22.60
C PHE A 120 -11.71 3.52 22.74
N LEU A 121 -11.09 3.54 23.93
CA LEU A 121 -9.84 4.27 24.15
C LEU A 121 -8.71 3.76 23.26
N ASN A 122 -8.64 2.45 23.02
CA ASN A 122 -7.66 1.88 22.10
C ASN A 122 -7.91 2.32 20.65
N ALA A 123 -9.16 2.35 20.20
CA ALA A 123 -9.51 2.85 18.86
C ALA A 123 -9.18 4.34 18.70
N VAL A 124 -9.39 5.16 19.74
CA VAL A 124 -9.02 6.59 19.73
C VAL A 124 -7.50 6.79 19.77
N ALA A 125 -6.78 5.96 20.53
CA ALA A 125 -5.33 6.05 20.66
C ALA A 125 -4.59 5.67 19.37
N ASP A 126 -5.14 4.74 18.59
CA ASP A 126 -4.61 4.32 17.31
C ASP A 126 -5.63 4.53 16.17
N PRO A 127 -5.58 5.70 15.50
CA PRO A 127 -6.44 5.98 14.35
C PRO A 127 -6.22 5.05 13.15
N SER A 128 -5.13 4.27 13.16
CA SER A 128 -4.86 3.25 12.13
C SER A 128 -5.34 1.86 12.52
N SER A 129 -5.93 1.68 13.70
CA SER A 129 -6.59 0.43 14.09
C SER A 129 -7.78 0.12 13.18
N GLU A 130 -8.04 -1.16 12.91
CA GLU A 130 -9.14 -1.61 12.03
C GLU A 130 -10.51 -1.12 12.50
N LEU A 131 -10.77 -1.12 13.82
CA LEU A 131 -12.01 -0.57 14.39
C LEU A 131 -12.13 0.94 14.12
N ALA A 132 -11.05 1.70 14.29
CA ALA A 132 -11.05 3.14 14.03
C ALA A 132 -11.26 3.44 12.54
N GLN A 133 -10.60 2.69 11.66
CA GLN A 133 -10.77 2.84 10.21
C GLN A 133 -12.19 2.46 9.76
N SER A 134 -12.77 1.39 10.30
CA SER A 134 -14.15 0.98 10.00
C SER A 134 -15.17 2.04 10.41
N LEU A 135 -15.02 2.63 11.60
CA LEU A 135 -15.89 3.71 12.08
C LEU A 135 -15.76 4.98 11.22
N LEU A 136 -14.54 5.37 10.88
CA LEU A 136 -14.27 6.57 10.07
C LEU A 136 -14.66 6.42 8.60
N ALA A 137 -14.69 5.19 8.08
CA ALA A 137 -15.10 4.88 6.71
C ALA A 137 -16.62 4.69 6.56
N SER A 138 -17.39 4.77 7.66
CA SER A 138 -18.85 4.63 7.60
C SER A 138 -19.48 5.78 6.81
N GLU A 139 -20.46 5.46 5.95
CA GLU A 139 -21.11 6.43 5.06
C GLU A 139 -21.91 7.51 5.80
N GLU A 140 -22.24 7.29 7.09
CA GLU A 140 -22.93 8.27 7.95
C GLU A 140 -21.99 9.33 8.54
N PHE A 141 -20.68 9.09 8.53
CA PHE A 141 -19.70 10.05 9.03
C PHE A 141 -19.19 10.93 7.88
N ASP A 142 -19.76 12.13 7.73
CA ASP A 142 -19.16 13.13 6.87
C ASP A 142 -17.83 13.60 7.50
N SER A 143 -16.72 13.08 6.98
CA SER A 143 -15.37 13.48 7.39
C SER A 143 -15.04 14.93 7.02
N SER A 144 -15.93 15.62 6.31
CA SER A 144 -15.78 17.03 6.02
C SER A 144 -15.71 17.82 7.32
N PRO A 145 -14.72 18.71 7.48
CA PRO A 145 -14.65 19.52 8.67
C PRO A 145 -15.91 20.36 8.86
N TRP A 146 -16.39 20.47 10.09
CA TRP A 146 -17.60 21.24 10.42
C TRP A 146 -17.53 22.73 10.02
N TRP A 147 -16.33 23.27 9.78
CA TRP A 147 -16.12 24.63 9.26
C TRP A 147 -16.18 24.75 7.73
N GLU A 148 -16.24 23.63 7.01
CA GLU A 148 -16.51 23.56 5.57
C GLU A 148 -17.98 23.24 5.28
N ALA A 149 -18.78 22.94 6.31
CA ALA A 149 -20.22 22.93 6.20
C ALA A 149 -20.67 24.28 5.62
N HIS A 150 -21.22 24.24 4.41
CA HIS A 150 -21.77 25.41 3.75
C HIS A 150 -22.85 26.00 4.65
N VAL A 151 -22.48 27.02 5.43
CA VAL A 151 -23.43 27.93 6.03
C VAL A 151 -24.23 28.48 4.86
N GLU A 152 -25.52 28.15 4.80
CA GLU A 152 -26.38 28.63 3.73
C GLU A 152 -26.21 30.15 3.58
N PRO A 153 -26.16 30.67 2.34
CA PRO A 153 -25.67 32.01 2.05
C PRO A 153 -26.69 33.10 2.38
N ASP A 154 -27.46 32.96 3.47
CA ASP A 154 -28.52 33.91 3.84
C ASP A 154 -28.18 34.77 5.07
N LEU A 155 -26.94 34.72 5.56
CA LEU A 155 -26.42 35.68 6.53
C LEU A 155 -25.26 36.51 5.95
N LEU A 156 -25.55 37.21 4.86
CA LEU A 156 -24.80 38.39 4.48
C LEU A 156 -25.13 39.54 5.45
N MET A 157 -24.10 40.32 5.79
CA MET A 157 -24.14 41.65 6.40
C MET A 157 -24.17 41.75 7.93
N LEU A 158 -23.04 41.44 8.58
CA LEU A 158 -22.60 42.29 9.70
C LEU A 158 -21.17 42.75 9.43
N GLU A 159 -21.07 43.95 8.86
CA GLU A 159 -19.81 44.65 8.61
C GLU A 159 -19.08 44.87 9.95
N VAL A 160 -17.87 44.35 10.08
CA VAL A 160 -16.99 44.65 11.23
C VAL A 160 -16.19 45.92 10.88
N PRO A 161 -16.34 47.03 11.62
CA PRO A 161 -15.62 48.27 11.30
C PRO A 161 -14.11 48.09 11.47
N THR A 162 -13.37 48.24 10.38
CA THR A 162 -11.92 48.28 10.36
C THR A 162 -11.45 49.64 10.88
N THR A 163 -11.06 49.72 12.15
CA THR A 163 -10.17 50.78 12.62
C THR A 163 -8.95 50.17 13.32
N LEU A 164 -7.92 49.90 12.52
CA LEU A 164 -6.55 49.77 12.99
C LEU A 164 -5.96 51.18 13.06
N HIS A 165 -5.51 51.62 14.24
CA HIS A 165 -4.12 52.09 14.36
C HIS A 165 -3.63 52.03 15.82
N PRO A 166 -2.30 51.83 16.01
CA PRO A 166 -1.68 51.40 17.24
C PRO A 166 -1.05 52.56 18.02
N ARG A 167 -0.78 52.34 19.31
CA ARG A 167 0.51 52.63 19.97
C ARG A 167 0.42 52.45 21.49
N ILE A 168 1.18 51.51 22.01
CA ILE A 168 1.78 51.65 23.35
C ILE A 168 3.26 51.29 23.20
N SER A 169 4.10 52.31 23.01
CA SER A 169 5.51 52.22 23.40
C SER A 169 5.56 52.28 24.91
N ARG A 170 6.01 51.20 25.53
CA ARG A 170 6.36 51.17 26.96
C ARG A 170 7.64 51.99 27.17
N ALA A 171 7.62 52.86 28.19
CA ALA A 171 8.79 53.53 28.75
C ALA A 171 9.64 52.54 29.57
#